data_AF-A0A1I2X1K9-F1
#
_entry.id   AF-A0A1I2X1K9-F1
#
_cell.length_a   1.000
_cell.length_b   1.000
_cell.length_c   1.000
_cell.angle_alpha   90.00
_cell.angle_beta   90.00
_cell.angle_gamma   90.00
#
_symmetry.space_group_name_H-M   'P 1'
#
loop_
_entity.id
_entity.type
_entity.pdbx_description
1 polymer ?
#
loop_
_entity_poly.entity_id
_entity_poly.type
_entity_poly.pdbx_seq_one_letter_code
_entity_poly.pdbx_strand_id
1 'polypeptide(L)'
;MSKALCNMIGLGLAAALLAGCAEEKADDGRPRQKPAELAVSVLQSDAGAPDKKVLSRGRISTKSGDILILEPDGSVSEMKLDSNAGRDAFAVTEADLMALNANLDLDLSGMPNLGPVKRRAPTAQEKALADFAARTQPMRLKLPKSFAAEPKDFLGARITGLANSRKGADSLVEVSANLRGGVDADTAFAYATCALASWADSKGSAYARHIRTLSDKRDGKMIVGSVFTLSEKKPMGLTVMTTKETLQECKARGIPAA
;
A
#
# COMPACT_ATOMS: atom_id res chain seq x y z
N MET A 1 -57.84 -39.34 -36.87
CA MET A 1 -58.31 -40.12 -38.03
C MET A 1 -57.45 -39.75 -39.24
N SER A 2 -56.89 -40.77 -39.90
CA SER A 2 -56.34 -40.83 -41.29
C SER A 2 -55.29 -39.79 -41.73
N LYS A 3 -54.05 -40.22 -42.05
CA LYS A 3 -53.53 -40.71 -43.38
C LYS A 3 -53.52 -39.57 -44.42
N ALA A 4 -52.49 -39.29 -45.23
CA ALA A 4 -51.33 -40.05 -45.72
C ALA A 4 -50.26 -39.07 -46.29
N LEU A 5 -48.95 -39.40 -46.18
CA LEU A 5 -47.96 -39.69 -47.26
C LEU A 5 -48.06 -38.88 -48.58
N CYS A 6 -47.02 -38.61 -49.37
CA CYS A 6 -45.54 -38.67 -49.37
C CYS A 6 -45.19 -38.53 -50.88
N ASN A 7 -44.19 -37.72 -51.29
CA ASN A 7 -43.25 -38.06 -52.38
C ASN A 7 -42.20 -36.96 -52.67
N MET A 8 -41.00 -37.17 -52.12
CA MET A 8 -39.70 -37.35 -52.79
C MET A 8 -39.35 -36.64 -54.14
N ILE A 9 -38.19 -35.97 -54.08
CA ILE A 9 -37.07 -35.81 -55.06
C ILE A 9 -37.06 -34.55 -55.95
N GLY A 10 -36.02 -33.73 -55.77
CA GLY A 10 -35.55 -32.79 -56.78
C GLY A 10 -34.52 -31.76 -56.31
N LEU A 11 -33.24 -32.15 -56.29
CA LEU A 11 -32.00 -31.35 -56.35
C LEU A 11 -31.82 -30.11 -55.45
N GLY A 12 -30.79 -30.17 -54.59
CA GLY A 12 -30.20 -29.00 -53.95
C GLY A 12 -29.48 -28.08 -54.95
N LEU A 13 -29.48 -26.78 -54.64
CA LEU A 13 -28.67 -25.78 -55.30
C LEU A 13 -27.93 -24.95 -54.25
N ALA A 14 -26.60 -24.97 -54.38
CA ALA A 14 -25.67 -24.19 -53.60
C ALA A 14 -25.56 -22.75 -54.14
N ALA A 15 -25.29 -21.83 -53.21
CA ALA A 15 -24.64 -20.51 -53.28
C ALA A 15 -24.47 -19.79 -54.63
N ALA A 16 -24.83 -18.49 -54.67
CA ALA A 16 -23.92 -17.40 -55.06
C ALA A 16 -24.57 -15.99 -54.98
N LEU A 17 -23.84 -15.08 -54.32
CA LEU A 17 -23.53 -13.68 -54.67
C LEU A 17 -24.65 -12.68 -54.99
N LEU A 18 -24.69 -11.58 -54.22
CA LEU A 18 -24.90 -10.23 -54.74
C LEU A 18 -24.09 -9.23 -53.89
N ALA A 19 -23.00 -8.73 -54.47
CA ALA A 19 -22.20 -7.63 -53.97
C ALA A 19 -22.84 -6.29 -54.39
N GLY A 20 -22.77 -5.28 -53.52
CA GLY A 20 -23.25 -3.93 -53.79
C GLY A 20 -22.46 -2.85 -53.05
N CYS A 21 -21.67 -2.12 -53.84
CA CYS A 21 -21.28 -0.70 -53.74
C CYS A 21 -20.51 -0.17 -52.50
N ALA A 22 -19.18 -0.06 -52.65
CA ALA A 22 -18.40 1.05 -52.09
C ALA A 22 -17.57 1.66 -53.23
N GLU A 23 -17.72 2.97 -53.45
CA GLU A 23 -16.99 3.72 -54.48
C GLU A 23 -15.47 3.67 -54.22
N GLU A 24 -14.74 3.03 -55.12
CA GLU A 24 -13.28 3.09 -55.17
C GLU A 24 -12.85 4.45 -55.73
N LYS A 25 -12.36 5.34 -54.85
CA LYS A 25 -11.52 6.46 -55.28
C LYS A 25 -10.15 5.92 -55.67
N ALA A 26 -9.69 6.31 -56.85
CA ALA A 26 -8.34 6.04 -57.34
C ALA A 26 -7.27 6.47 -56.32
N ASP A 27 -6.31 5.58 -56.09
CA ASP A 27 -5.18 5.79 -55.18
C ASP A 27 -4.08 6.61 -55.90
N ASP A 28 -4.14 7.94 -55.77
CA ASP A 28 -3.24 8.88 -56.45
C ASP A 28 -1.80 8.91 -55.88
N GLY A 29 -1.39 7.90 -55.11
CA GLY A 29 -0.03 7.80 -54.52
C GLY A 29 0.33 8.92 -53.53
N ARG A 30 -0.62 9.82 -53.21
CA ARG A 30 -0.43 10.90 -52.25
C ARG A 30 -0.61 10.34 -50.83
N PRO A 31 0.33 10.54 -49.90
CA PRO A 31 0.17 10.07 -48.53
C PRO A 31 -1.11 10.66 -47.92
N ARG A 32 -1.88 9.80 -47.25
CA ARG A 32 -3.15 10.17 -46.60
C ARG A 32 -2.92 11.35 -45.66
N GLN A 33 -3.86 12.30 -45.65
CA GLN A 33 -3.77 13.43 -44.72
C GLN A 33 -3.71 12.91 -43.29
N LYS A 34 -2.77 13.47 -42.51
CA LYS A 34 -2.59 13.11 -41.10
C LYS A 34 -3.89 13.40 -40.35
N PRO A 35 -4.46 12.43 -39.60
CA PRO A 35 -5.67 12.65 -38.83
C PRO A 35 -5.43 13.73 -37.77
N ALA A 36 -6.43 14.57 -37.49
CA ALA A 36 -6.31 15.67 -36.55
C ALA A 36 -6.11 15.19 -35.09
N GLU A 37 -6.55 13.98 -34.77
CA GLU A 37 -6.45 13.37 -33.46
C GLU A 37 -6.05 11.88 -33.59
N LEU A 38 -5.25 11.39 -32.64
CA LEU A 38 -4.95 9.97 -32.49
C LEU A 38 -5.60 9.46 -31.20
N ALA A 39 -6.40 8.41 -31.30
CA ALA A 39 -6.97 7.75 -30.13
C ALA A 39 -5.90 6.90 -29.45
N VAL A 40 -5.76 7.04 -28.13
CA VAL A 40 -4.81 6.28 -27.33
C VAL A 40 -5.49 5.73 -26.07
N SER A 41 -5.06 4.54 -25.65
CA SER A 41 -5.46 3.98 -24.36
C SER A 41 -4.38 4.32 -23.35
N VAL A 42 -4.74 5.06 -22.30
CA VAL A 42 -3.83 5.46 -21.22
C VAL A 42 -4.10 4.57 -20.02
N LEU A 43 -3.05 3.91 -19.53
CA LEU A 43 -3.12 3.12 -18.31
C LEU A 43 -2.80 4.06 -17.14
N GLN A 44 -3.81 4.50 -16.40
CA GLN A 44 -3.61 5.27 -15.17
C GLN A 44 -3.54 4.30 -14.00
N SER A 45 -2.39 4.30 -13.32
CA SER A 45 -2.27 3.75 -11.97
C SER A 45 -2.78 4.82 -11.01
N ASP A 46 -3.83 4.53 -10.26
CA ASP A 46 -4.27 5.47 -9.22
C ASP A 46 -3.16 5.58 -8.15
N ALA A 47 -2.98 6.78 -7.60
CA ALA A 47 -1.91 7.05 -6.63
C ALA A 47 -2.14 6.37 -5.25
N GLY A 48 -3.23 5.60 -5.09
CA GLY A 48 -3.67 5.02 -3.82
C GLY A 48 -3.80 3.49 -3.82
N ALA A 49 -3.77 2.84 -4.97
CA ALA A 49 -3.91 1.40 -5.18
C ALA A 49 -3.13 1.00 -6.46
N PRO A 50 -1.81 0.76 -6.36
CA PRO A 50 -0.95 0.41 -7.51
C PRO A 50 -1.43 -0.85 -8.28
N ASP A 51 -2.26 -1.68 -7.64
CA ASP A 51 -2.87 -2.89 -8.21
C ASP A 51 -4.10 -2.58 -9.07
N LYS A 52 -4.67 -1.37 -8.96
CA LYS A 52 -5.88 -0.94 -9.65
C LYS A 52 -5.51 -0.11 -10.87
N LYS A 53 -5.27 -0.81 -11.98
CA LYS A 53 -5.01 -0.21 -13.30
C LYS A 53 -6.32 0.21 -13.93
N VAL A 54 -6.54 1.50 -14.11
CA VAL A 54 -7.71 2.02 -14.83
C VAL A 54 -7.27 2.35 -16.26
N LEU A 55 -7.90 1.70 -17.24
CA LEU A 55 -7.73 2.02 -18.65
C LEU A 55 -8.66 3.18 -19.00
N SER A 56 -8.11 4.38 -19.17
CA SER A 56 -8.83 5.54 -19.70
C SER A 56 -8.53 5.72 -21.18
N ARG A 57 -9.52 6.14 -21.96
CA ARG A 57 -9.34 6.47 -23.39
C ARG A 57 -8.98 7.94 -23.50
N GLY A 58 -7.79 8.24 -23.97
CA GLY A 58 -7.30 9.60 -24.25
C GLY A 58 -7.25 9.88 -25.75
N ARG A 59 -7.09 11.16 -26.11
CA ARG A 59 -6.83 11.59 -27.48
C ARG A 59 -5.60 12.49 -27.52
N ILE A 60 -4.78 12.33 -28.56
CA ILE A 60 -3.61 13.18 -28.79
C ILE A 60 -3.89 14.07 -29.99
N SER A 61 -3.85 15.39 -29.78
CA SER A 61 -3.93 16.37 -30.86
C SER A 61 -2.69 16.28 -31.73
N THR A 62 -2.86 16.00 -33.02
CA THR A 62 -1.71 15.91 -33.94
C THR A 62 -1.20 17.27 -34.41
N LYS A 63 -1.95 18.34 -34.09
CA LYS A 63 -1.60 19.74 -34.39
C LYS A 63 -0.74 20.37 -33.30
N SER A 64 -1.06 20.10 -32.03
CA SER A 64 -0.39 20.72 -30.88
C SER A 64 0.47 19.75 -30.07
N GLY A 65 0.26 18.44 -30.23
CA GLY A 65 0.97 17.41 -29.46
C GLY A 65 0.44 17.23 -28.05
N ASP A 66 -0.65 17.92 -27.66
CA ASP A 66 -1.18 17.84 -26.31
C ASP A 66 -2.02 16.57 -26.09
N ILE A 67 -1.95 16.04 -24.88
CA ILE A 67 -2.83 14.95 -24.45
C ILE A 67 -4.11 15.56 -23.89
N LEU A 68 -5.22 15.17 -24.49
CA LEU A 68 -6.57 15.50 -24.06
C LEU A 68 -7.12 14.29 -23.30
N ILE A 69 -7.22 14.42 -21.98
CA ILE A 69 -7.78 13.38 -21.11
C ILE A 69 -9.25 13.69 -20.89
N LEU A 70 -10.13 12.74 -21.21
CA LEU A 70 -11.55 12.85 -20.92
C LEU A 70 -11.79 12.32 -19.51
N GLU A 71 -12.09 13.23 -18.59
CA GLU A 71 -12.33 12.94 -17.19
C GLU A 71 -13.71 12.26 -17.01
N PRO A 72 -13.93 11.53 -15.89
CA PRO A 72 -15.20 10.85 -15.62
C PRO A 72 -16.42 11.79 -15.53
N ASP A 73 -16.19 13.07 -15.27
CA ASP A 73 -17.20 14.13 -15.24
C ASP A 73 -17.50 14.72 -16.63
N GLY A 74 -16.83 14.25 -17.67
CA GLY A 74 -16.97 14.70 -19.05
C GLY A 74 -16.14 15.94 -19.40
N SER A 75 -15.35 16.48 -18.47
CA SER A 75 -14.42 17.57 -18.76
C SER A 75 -13.17 17.07 -19.50
N VAL A 76 -12.53 17.96 -20.26
CA VAL A 76 -11.28 17.64 -20.98
C VAL A 76 -10.15 18.44 -20.34
N SER A 77 -9.23 17.74 -19.70
CA SER A 77 -7.99 18.32 -19.18
C SER A 77 -6.91 18.26 -20.26
N GLU A 78 -6.23 19.39 -20.48
CA GLU A 78 -5.13 19.50 -21.45
C GLU A 78 -3.79 19.44 -20.73
N MET A 79 -2.95 18.47 -21.10
CA MET A 79 -1.62 18.31 -20.53
C MET A 79 -0.55 18.45 -21.62
N LYS A 80 0.31 19.47 -21.46
CA LYS A 80 1.43 19.73 -22.37
C LYS A 80 2.56 18.73 -22.17
N LEU A 81 2.86 17.94 -23.19
CA LEU A 81 3.92 16.93 -23.18
C LEU A 81 5.32 17.52 -22.91
N ASP A 82 5.59 18.71 -23.45
CA ASP A 82 6.90 19.36 -23.32
C ASP A 82 7.10 20.03 -21.95
N SER A 83 6.08 20.09 -21.10
CA SER A 83 6.24 20.58 -19.73
C SER A 83 7.06 19.60 -18.89
N ASN A 84 7.67 20.06 -17.80
CA ASN A 84 8.38 19.15 -16.89
C ASN A 84 7.46 18.05 -16.37
N ALA A 85 6.20 18.40 -16.04
CA ALA A 85 5.18 17.42 -15.64
C ALA A 85 4.81 16.42 -16.76
N GLY A 86 4.75 16.88 -18.02
CA GLY A 86 4.56 16.03 -19.20
C GLY A 86 5.69 15.03 -19.39
N ARG A 87 6.94 15.49 -19.31
CA ARG A 87 8.13 14.64 -19.44
C ARG A 87 8.25 13.62 -18.31
N ASP A 88 7.91 14.02 -17.10
CA ASP A 88 7.93 13.13 -15.93
C ASP A 88 6.84 12.05 -15.99
N ALA A 89 5.68 12.33 -16.60
CA ALA A 89 4.60 11.38 -16.78
C ALA A 89 4.94 10.25 -17.78
N PHE A 90 5.83 10.50 -18.73
CA PHE A 90 6.29 9.54 -19.75
C PHE A 90 7.73 9.06 -19.55
N ALA A 91 8.37 9.41 -18.43
CA ALA A 91 9.70 8.91 -18.08
C ALA A 91 9.61 7.42 -17.67
N VAL A 92 9.51 6.55 -18.68
CA VAL A 92 9.48 5.09 -18.48
C VAL A 92 10.91 4.58 -18.33
N THR A 93 11.19 3.87 -17.22
CA THR A 93 12.50 3.25 -17.02
C THR A 93 12.55 1.86 -17.65
N GLU A 94 13.76 1.34 -17.89
CA GLU A 94 13.93 -0.04 -18.38
C GLU A 94 13.38 -1.07 -17.39
N ALA A 95 13.43 -0.79 -16.07
CA ALA A 95 12.82 -1.64 -15.06
C ALA A 95 11.28 -1.63 -15.15
N ASP A 96 10.67 -0.48 -15.43
CA ASP A 96 9.23 -0.38 -15.67
C ASP A 96 8.85 -1.13 -16.96
N LEU A 97 9.64 -0.98 -18.03
CA LEU A 97 9.46 -1.71 -19.29
C LEU A 97 9.62 -3.23 -19.12
N MET A 98 10.56 -3.69 -18.29
CA MET A 98 10.73 -5.11 -17.97
C MET A 98 9.56 -5.66 -17.13
N ALA A 99 9.02 -4.88 -16.20
CA ALA A 99 7.83 -5.24 -15.43
C ALA A 99 6.54 -5.27 -16.29
N LEU A 100 6.47 -4.40 -17.31
CA LEU A 100 5.43 -4.41 -18.33
C LEU A 100 5.58 -5.59 -19.31
N ASN A 101 6.80 -5.90 -19.76
CA ASN A 101 7.09 -7.00 -20.68
C ASN A 101 6.71 -8.36 -20.10
N ALA A 102 6.95 -8.56 -18.80
CA ALA A 102 6.54 -9.77 -18.08
C ALA A 102 5.03 -10.07 -18.16
N ASN A 103 4.20 -9.07 -18.54
CA ASN A 103 2.75 -9.21 -18.67
C ASN A 103 2.22 -8.97 -20.09
N LEU A 104 3.06 -8.55 -21.07
CA LEU A 104 2.58 -8.05 -22.38
C LEU A 104 3.25 -8.67 -23.61
N ASP A 105 4.16 -9.64 -23.46
CA ASP A 105 4.79 -10.39 -24.57
C ASP A 105 5.28 -9.48 -25.72
N LEU A 106 6.06 -8.45 -25.37
CA LEU A 106 6.57 -7.46 -26.32
C LEU A 106 7.96 -7.89 -26.82
N ASP A 107 8.13 -8.02 -28.13
CA ASP A 107 9.45 -8.28 -28.75
C ASP A 107 10.27 -6.99 -28.83
N LEU A 108 11.32 -6.92 -28.02
CA LEU A 108 12.22 -5.76 -27.90
C LEU A 108 13.61 -6.00 -28.55
N SER A 109 13.76 -7.08 -29.32
CA SER A 109 15.06 -7.52 -29.88
C SER A 109 15.71 -6.54 -30.88
N GLY A 110 14.95 -5.56 -31.39
CA GLY A 110 15.42 -4.53 -32.34
C GLY A 110 15.75 -3.17 -31.72
N MET A 111 15.66 -2.99 -30.40
CA MET A 111 15.91 -1.67 -29.79
C MET A 111 17.40 -1.32 -29.68
N PRO A 112 17.80 -0.09 -30.03
CA PRO A 112 19.18 0.37 -29.84
C PRO A 112 19.54 0.38 -28.35
N ASN A 113 20.81 0.10 -28.03
CA ASN A 113 21.31 0.11 -26.66
C ASN A 113 21.20 1.53 -26.08
N LEU A 114 20.27 1.74 -25.14
CA LEU A 114 19.89 3.05 -24.60
C LEU A 114 20.92 3.66 -23.63
N GLY A 115 22.11 3.05 -23.49
CA GLY A 115 23.15 3.52 -22.59
C GLY A 115 22.83 3.25 -21.12
N PRO A 116 23.70 3.70 -20.18
CA PRO A 116 23.55 3.38 -18.77
C PRO A 116 22.32 4.04 -18.16
N VAL A 117 21.44 3.22 -17.58
CA VAL A 117 20.22 3.65 -16.88
C VAL A 117 20.60 4.56 -15.71
N LYS A 118 20.27 5.84 -15.82
CA LYS A 118 20.33 6.76 -14.67
C LYS A 118 19.29 6.29 -13.65
N ARG A 119 19.70 6.13 -12.39
CA ARG A 119 18.78 5.80 -11.30
C ARG A 119 17.66 6.83 -11.28
N ARG A 120 16.42 6.35 -11.33
CA ARG A 120 15.21 7.18 -11.22
C ARG A 120 15.29 8.04 -9.96
N ALA A 121 14.91 9.30 -10.07
CA ALA A 121 14.77 10.15 -8.90
C ALA A 121 13.64 9.61 -8.00
N PRO A 122 13.80 9.61 -6.67
CA PRO A 122 12.81 9.05 -5.78
C PRO A 122 11.46 9.77 -5.93
N THR A 123 10.39 8.99 -5.94
CA THR A 123 9.02 9.48 -6.05
C THR A 123 8.66 10.36 -4.87
N ALA A 124 7.59 11.16 -5.01
CA ALA A 124 7.06 11.95 -3.89
C ALA A 124 6.69 11.04 -2.69
N GLN A 125 6.15 9.85 -2.96
CA GLN A 125 5.81 8.87 -1.93
C GLN A 125 7.07 8.31 -1.23
N GLU A 126 8.11 7.95 -1.98
CA GLU A 126 9.37 7.45 -1.42
C GLU A 126 10.06 8.49 -0.55
N LYS A 127 10.07 9.75 -1.00
CA LYS A 127 10.55 10.88 -0.20
C LYS A 127 9.75 11.03 1.09
N ALA A 128 8.42 11.00 1.01
CA ALA A 128 7.55 11.09 2.19
C ALA A 128 7.74 9.92 3.17
N LEU A 129 7.93 8.69 2.67
CA LEU A 129 8.22 7.51 3.49
C LEU A 129 9.60 7.61 4.16
N ALA A 130 10.61 8.10 3.44
CA ALA A 130 11.94 8.33 3.99
C ALA A 130 11.92 9.41 5.08
N ASP A 131 11.23 10.53 4.83
CA ASP A 131 11.05 11.60 5.81
C ASP A 131 10.30 11.12 7.06
N PHE A 132 9.29 10.26 6.89
CA PHE A 132 8.58 9.64 8.01
C PHE A 132 9.48 8.70 8.80
N ALA A 133 10.23 7.82 8.12
CA ALA A 133 11.17 6.90 8.74
C ALA A 133 12.27 7.64 9.53
N ALA A 134 12.73 8.79 9.02
CA ALA A 134 13.68 9.66 9.72
C ALA A 134 13.11 10.27 11.00
N ARG A 135 11.77 10.41 11.11
CA ARG A 135 11.08 10.90 12.30
C ARG A 135 10.73 9.80 13.30
N THR A 136 10.82 8.52 12.92
CA THR A 136 10.54 7.41 13.82
C THR A 136 11.58 7.35 14.93
N GLN A 137 11.11 7.36 16.16
CA GLN A 137 11.91 7.24 17.37
C GLN A 137 11.62 5.92 18.09
N PRO A 138 12.61 5.35 18.80
CA PRO A 138 12.35 4.23 19.70
C PRO A 138 11.40 4.69 20.80
N MET A 139 10.47 3.82 21.19
CA MET A 139 9.65 4.04 22.37
C MET A 139 10.55 4.05 23.60
N ARG A 140 10.57 5.16 24.33
CA ARG A 140 11.28 5.29 25.60
C ARG A 140 10.32 5.45 26.74
N LEU A 141 10.70 4.92 27.90
CA LEU A 141 9.95 5.14 29.13
C LEU A 141 10.14 6.60 29.55
N LYS A 142 9.03 7.34 29.64
CA LYS A 142 9.02 8.76 30.03
C LYS A 142 9.21 8.91 31.54
N LEU A 143 10.36 8.50 32.04
CA LEU A 143 10.68 8.53 33.47
C LEU A 143 11.89 9.42 33.73
N PRO A 144 11.88 10.23 34.81
CA PRO A 144 13.00 11.09 35.15
C PRO A 144 14.26 10.27 35.41
N LYS A 145 15.44 10.86 35.22
CA LYS A 145 16.72 10.17 35.46
C LYS A 145 16.92 9.74 36.91
N SER A 146 16.29 10.46 37.84
CA SER A 146 16.28 10.17 39.27
C SER A 146 15.22 9.15 39.68
N PHE A 147 14.46 8.59 38.74
CA PHE A 147 13.45 7.58 39.04
C PHE A 147 14.12 6.32 39.60
N ALA A 148 13.63 5.86 40.74
CA ALA A 148 13.99 4.58 41.33
C ALA A 148 12.71 3.80 41.62
N ALA A 149 12.61 2.59 41.06
CA ALA A 149 11.47 1.72 41.24
C ALA A 149 11.43 1.17 42.68
N GLU A 150 10.29 1.30 43.37
CA GLU A 150 10.05 0.62 44.65
C GLU A 150 9.32 -0.71 44.37
N PRO A 151 9.90 -1.89 44.67
CA PRO A 151 9.29 -3.18 44.31
C PRO A 151 7.85 -3.39 44.82
N LYS A 152 7.51 -2.80 45.97
CA LYS A 152 6.16 -2.82 46.56
C LYS A 152 5.09 -2.06 45.76
N ASP A 153 5.49 -1.24 44.79
CA ASP A 153 4.58 -0.49 43.93
C ASP A 153 3.97 -1.35 42.83
N PHE A 154 4.60 -2.46 42.49
CA PHE A 154 4.21 -3.32 41.38
C PHE A 154 3.51 -4.58 41.92
N LEU A 155 2.19 -4.61 41.82
CA LEU A 155 1.37 -5.67 42.41
C LEU A 155 1.13 -6.86 41.47
N GLY A 156 1.51 -6.72 40.20
CA GLY A 156 1.39 -7.76 39.17
C GLY A 156 0.82 -7.24 37.85
N ALA A 157 1.11 -7.96 36.77
CA ALA A 157 0.59 -7.68 35.44
C ALA A 157 0.02 -8.95 34.80
N ARG A 158 -1.03 -8.78 34.00
CA ARG A 158 -1.68 -9.82 33.20
C ARG A 158 -1.73 -9.37 31.75
N ILE A 159 -1.36 -10.28 30.84
CA ILE A 159 -1.43 -10.05 29.40
C ILE A 159 -2.56 -10.90 28.83
N THR A 160 -3.45 -10.27 28.06
CA THR A 160 -4.60 -10.91 27.42
C THR A 160 -4.58 -10.59 25.93
N GLY A 161 -4.69 -11.60 25.07
CA GLY A 161 -4.89 -11.39 23.64
C GLY A 161 -6.30 -10.87 23.36
N LEU A 162 -6.42 -9.87 22.48
CA LEU A 162 -7.72 -9.32 22.10
C LEU A 162 -8.29 -10.08 20.89
N ALA A 163 -9.57 -10.45 20.96
CA ALA A 163 -10.25 -11.37 20.02
C ALA A 163 -10.28 -10.91 18.55
N ASN A 164 -10.04 -9.61 18.28
CA ASN A 164 -9.99 -9.05 16.93
C ASN A 164 -8.59 -9.08 16.32
N SER A 165 -7.64 -9.81 16.93
CA SER A 165 -6.34 -10.07 16.33
C SER A 165 -6.57 -10.86 15.04
N ARG A 166 -6.52 -10.18 13.89
CA ARG A 166 -6.61 -10.83 12.57
C ARG A 166 -5.59 -11.97 12.55
N LYS A 167 -5.99 -13.16 12.09
CA LYS A 167 -5.02 -14.21 11.75
C LYS A 167 -4.04 -13.65 10.72
N GLY A 168 -2.84 -13.28 11.16
CA GLY A 168 -1.82 -12.55 10.41
C GLY A 168 -0.64 -12.15 11.31
N ALA A 169 0.39 -11.53 10.73
CA ALA A 169 1.69 -11.25 11.38
C ALA A 169 1.62 -10.34 12.62
N ASP A 170 0.55 -9.56 12.77
CA ASP A 170 0.41 -8.58 13.85
C ASP A 170 -0.71 -8.99 14.83
N SER A 171 -0.35 -9.22 16.10
CA SER A 171 -1.29 -9.61 17.16
C SER A 171 -1.57 -8.46 18.12
N LEU A 172 -2.83 -8.33 18.57
CA LEU A 172 -3.25 -7.27 19.48
C LEU A 172 -3.36 -7.82 20.90
N VAL A 173 -2.66 -7.20 21.84
CA VAL A 173 -2.63 -7.62 23.24
C VAL A 173 -2.93 -6.46 24.18
N GLU A 174 -3.63 -6.74 25.27
CA GLU A 174 -3.84 -5.84 26.38
C GLU A 174 -3.01 -6.30 27.58
N VAL A 175 -2.27 -5.36 28.17
CA VAL A 175 -1.55 -5.53 29.41
C VAL A 175 -2.32 -4.79 30.50
N SER A 176 -2.86 -5.56 31.44
CA SER A 176 -3.49 -5.05 32.65
C SER A 176 -2.50 -5.15 33.80
N ALA A 177 -2.01 -4.00 34.28
CA ALA A 177 -1.06 -3.95 35.38
C ALA A 177 -1.68 -3.27 36.61
N ASN A 178 -1.45 -3.88 37.77
CA ASN A 178 -1.91 -3.40 39.06
C ASN A 178 -0.73 -2.81 39.83
N LEU A 179 -0.91 -1.62 40.36
CA LEU A 179 0.08 -0.89 41.13
C LEU A 179 -0.52 -0.36 42.44
N ARG A 180 0.35 -0.04 43.39
CA ARG A 180 -0.04 0.66 44.62
C ARG A 180 -0.72 1.99 44.29
N GLY A 181 -1.68 2.42 45.11
CA GLY A 181 -2.26 3.75 44.98
C GLY A 181 -1.22 4.85 45.15
N GLY A 182 -1.35 5.92 44.37
CA GLY A 182 -0.43 7.07 44.41
C GLY A 182 0.71 7.01 43.40
N VAL A 183 0.91 5.88 42.71
CA VAL A 183 1.81 5.78 41.56
C VAL A 183 1.27 6.63 40.40
N ASP A 184 2.16 7.34 39.70
CA ASP A 184 1.79 8.19 38.57
C ASP A 184 1.56 7.37 37.28
N ALA A 185 0.93 8.01 36.30
CA ALA A 185 0.56 7.36 35.04
C ALA A 185 1.77 6.95 34.18
N ASP A 186 2.88 7.69 34.21
CA ASP A 186 4.08 7.36 33.44
C ASP A 186 4.76 6.12 34.02
N THR A 187 4.83 6.01 35.35
CA THR A 187 5.31 4.81 36.05
C THR A 187 4.41 3.60 35.80
N ALA A 188 3.09 3.79 35.83
CA ALA A 188 2.13 2.72 35.52
C ALA A 188 2.29 2.24 34.07
N PHE A 189 2.41 3.16 33.11
CA PHE A 189 2.64 2.83 31.70
C PHE A 189 4.00 2.14 31.49
N ALA A 190 5.05 2.59 32.19
CA ALA A 190 6.36 1.97 32.12
C ALA A 190 6.33 0.53 32.62
N TYR A 191 5.61 0.26 33.72
CA TYR A 191 5.44 -1.11 34.21
C TYR A 191 4.69 -2.00 33.21
N ALA A 192 3.57 -1.53 32.65
CA ALA A 192 2.85 -2.27 31.62
C ALA A 192 3.72 -2.57 30.39
N THR A 193 4.57 -1.62 30.01
CA THR A 193 5.52 -1.77 28.91
C THR A 193 6.61 -2.80 29.24
N CYS A 194 7.14 -2.80 30.46
CA CYS A 194 8.13 -3.77 30.91
C CYS A 194 7.56 -5.19 30.97
N ALA A 195 6.35 -5.35 31.49
CA ALA A 195 5.63 -6.62 31.51
C ALA A 195 5.37 -7.15 30.08
N LEU A 196 5.00 -6.26 29.14
CA LEU A 196 4.84 -6.61 27.75
C LEU A 196 6.16 -7.11 27.14
N ALA A 197 7.26 -6.42 27.38
CA ALA A 197 8.54 -6.74 26.77
C ALA A 197 9.03 -8.14 27.19
N SER A 198 8.90 -8.51 28.47
CA SER A 198 9.22 -9.86 28.95
C SER A 198 8.35 -10.93 28.28
N TRP A 199 7.05 -10.68 28.24
CA TRP A 199 6.11 -11.60 27.58
C TRP A 199 6.37 -11.71 26.07
N ALA A 200 6.66 -10.60 25.40
CA ALA A 200 6.95 -10.56 23.96
C ALA A 200 8.25 -11.31 23.61
N ASP A 201 9.29 -11.19 24.45
CA ASP A 201 10.54 -11.93 24.32
C ASP A 201 10.28 -13.44 24.40
N SER A 202 9.45 -13.88 25.36
CA SER A 202 9.03 -15.28 25.48
C SER A 202 8.23 -15.81 24.27
N LYS A 203 7.62 -14.91 23.49
CA LYS A 203 6.84 -15.24 22.28
C LYS A 203 7.61 -15.04 20.98
N GLY A 204 8.84 -14.54 21.02
CA GLY A 204 9.66 -14.26 19.84
C GLY A 204 9.26 -12.98 19.08
N SER A 205 8.42 -12.12 19.66
CA SER A 205 8.02 -10.85 19.03
C SER A 205 9.09 -9.77 19.28
N ALA A 206 9.69 -9.26 18.19
CA ALA A 206 10.78 -8.30 18.27
C ALA A 206 10.31 -6.85 18.49
N TYR A 207 9.09 -6.52 18.04
CA TYR A 207 8.55 -5.17 18.07
C TYR A 207 7.14 -5.12 18.66
N ALA A 208 6.82 -3.99 19.28
CA ALA A 208 5.46 -3.63 19.62
C ALA A 208 5.18 -2.15 19.30
N ARG A 209 3.93 -1.83 18.98
CA ARG A 209 3.44 -0.48 18.82
C ARG A 209 2.32 -0.23 19.82
N HIS A 210 2.49 0.80 20.63
CA HIS A 210 1.47 1.25 21.57
C HIS A 210 0.25 1.81 20.85
N ILE A 211 -0.95 1.43 21.29
CA ILE A 211 -2.24 1.86 20.72
C ILE A 211 -2.97 2.78 21.69
N ARG A 212 -3.10 2.38 22.95
CA ARG A 212 -3.78 3.16 23.99
C ARG A 212 -3.36 2.74 25.38
N THR A 213 -3.52 3.65 26.33
CA THR A 213 -3.44 3.35 27.76
C THR A 213 -4.62 4.01 28.47
N LEU A 214 -5.31 3.23 29.30
CA LEU A 214 -6.33 3.72 30.21
C LEU A 214 -5.88 3.41 31.64
N SER A 215 -6.04 4.37 32.54
CA SER A 215 -5.70 4.21 33.96
C SER A 215 -6.91 4.52 34.82
N ASP A 216 -7.11 3.74 35.87
CA ASP A 216 -8.21 3.91 36.83
C ASP A 216 -7.70 3.69 38.26
N LYS A 217 -8.38 4.28 39.25
CA LYS A 217 -8.11 4.08 40.67
C LYS A 217 -9.25 3.27 41.27
N ARG A 218 -8.98 2.02 41.67
CA ARG A 218 -9.98 1.11 42.28
C ARG A 218 -9.43 0.51 43.57
N ASP A 219 -10.23 0.54 44.63
CA ASP A 219 -9.88 -0.04 45.94
C ASP A 219 -8.52 0.44 46.48
N GLY A 220 -8.21 1.72 46.27
CA GLY A 220 -6.92 2.29 46.68
C GLY A 220 -5.70 1.82 45.86
N LYS A 221 -5.93 1.13 44.74
CA LYS A 221 -4.90 0.68 43.79
C LYS A 221 -5.00 1.45 42.47
N MET A 222 -3.87 1.57 41.80
CA MET A 222 -3.81 2.08 40.43
C MET A 222 -3.86 0.90 39.47
N ILE A 223 -4.83 0.87 38.58
CA ILE A 223 -4.96 -0.15 37.53
C ILE A 223 -4.69 0.53 36.20
N VAL A 224 -3.85 -0.07 35.37
CA VAL A 224 -3.55 0.43 34.02
C VAL A 224 -3.78 -0.66 32.99
N GLY A 225 -4.56 -0.35 31.95
CA GLY A 225 -4.80 -1.19 30.79
C GLY A 225 -4.14 -0.58 29.56
N SER A 226 -3.04 -1.17 29.09
CA SER A 226 -2.28 -0.70 27.93
C SER A 226 -2.40 -1.69 26.78
N VAL A 227 -2.79 -1.22 25.60
CA VAL A 227 -2.97 -2.05 24.41
C VAL A 227 -1.83 -1.82 23.43
N PHE A 228 -1.33 -2.92 22.87
CA PHE A 228 -0.22 -2.93 21.93
C PHE A 228 -0.51 -3.85 20.75
N THR A 229 0.03 -3.47 19.60
CA THR A 229 0.16 -4.36 18.44
C THR A 229 1.57 -4.92 18.42
N LEU A 230 1.72 -6.23 18.39
CA LEU A 230 3.00 -6.93 18.29
C LEU A 230 3.31 -7.23 16.84
N SER A 231 4.58 -7.24 16.49
CA SER A 231 5.04 -7.62 15.15
C SER A 231 6.45 -8.22 15.19
N GLU A 232 6.75 -9.11 14.26
CA GLU A 232 8.10 -9.62 14.03
C GLU A 232 8.97 -8.61 13.28
N LYS A 233 8.38 -7.81 12.40
CA LYS A 233 9.07 -6.79 11.61
C LYS A 233 8.80 -5.42 12.22
N LYS A 234 9.70 -4.46 12.02
CA LYS A 234 9.53 -3.10 12.53
C LYS A 234 8.26 -2.49 11.91
N PRO A 235 7.19 -2.24 12.69
CA PRO A 235 5.97 -1.66 12.15
C PRO A 235 6.18 -0.19 11.78
N MET A 236 5.33 0.32 10.90
CA MET A 236 5.28 1.75 10.65
C MET A 236 4.72 2.49 11.88
N GLY A 237 5.38 3.58 12.27
CA GLY A 237 4.94 4.43 13.36
C GLY A 237 5.99 5.45 13.75
N LEU A 238 5.56 6.52 14.43
CA LEU A 238 6.49 7.50 15.00
C LEU A 238 7.20 6.96 16.23
N THR A 239 6.57 6.03 16.95
CA THR A 239 7.10 5.46 18.19
C THR A 239 6.90 3.96 18.15
N VAL A 240 8.01 3.21 18.18
CA VAL A 240 8.01 1.75 18.13
C VAL A 240 8.86 1.20 19.27
N MET A 241 8.29 0.28 20.03
CA MET A 241 9.00 -0.46 21.07
C MET A 241 9.85 -1.55 20.43
N THR A 242 11.09 -1.68 20.85
CA THR A 242 11.92 -2.85 20.60
C THR A 242 11.96 -3.69 21.88
N THR A 243 11.74 -4.99 21.78
CA THR A 243 11.63 -5.86 22.95
C THR A 243 12.93 -5.86 23.78
N LYS A 244 14.09 -6.00 23.11
CA LYS A 244 15.39 -6.09 23.77
C LYS A 244 15.84 -4.80 24.44
N GLU A 245 15.71 -3.65 23.77
CA GLU A 245 16.13 -2.36 24.36
C GLU A 245 15.20 -1.99 25.53
N THR A 246 13.91 -2.30 25.41
CA THR A 246 12.94 -2.07 26.49
C THR A 246 13.28 -2.90 27.72
N LEU A 247 13.58 -4.20 27.57
CA LEU A 247 14.03 -5.04 28.69
C LEU A 247 15.29 -4.51 29.37
N GLN A 248 16.25 -4.02 28.56
CA GLN A 248 17.45 -3.38 29.09
C GLN A 248 17.12 -2.10 29.87
N GLU A 249 16.23 -1.26 29.36
CA GLU A 249 15.79 -0.05 30.04
C GLU A 249 15.04 -0.37 31.35
N CYS A 250 14.15 -1.35 31.34
CA CYS A 250 13.43 -1.83 32.54
C CYS A 250 14.40 -2.29 33.63
N LYS A 251 15.39 -3.11 33.26
CA LYS A 251 16.44 -3.58 34.17
C LYS A 251 17.26 -2.42 34.73
N ALA A 252 17.64 -1.45 33.89
CA ALA A 252 18.41 -0.29 34.31
C ALA A 252 17.64 0.62 35.29
N ARG A 253 16.31 0.68 35.17
CA ARG A 253 15.43 1.47 36.04
C ARG A 253 14.89 0.70 37.24
N GLY A 254 15.21 -0.58 37.37
CA GLY A 254 14.72 -1.46 38.44
C GLY A 254 13.22 -1.80 38.33
N ILE A 255 12.60 -1.56 37.18
CA ILE A 255 11.17 -1.84 36.98
C ILE A 255 11.03 -3.34 36.73
N PRO A 256 10.19 -4.06 37.50
CA PRO A 256 9.97 -5.48 37.26
C PRO A 256 9.37 -5.69 35.87
N ALA A 257 9.93 -6.61 35.10
CA ALA A 257 9.39 -6.99 33.78
C ALA A 257 8.28 -8.07 33.89
N ALA A 258 7.60 -8.10 35.05
CA ALA A 258 6.72 -9.14 35.59
C ALA A 258 7.43 -10.46 35.91
#